data_AF-A3V9H9-F1
#
_entry.id   AF-A3V9H9-F1
#
_cell.length_a   1.000
_cell.length_b   1.000
_cell.length_c   1.000
_cell.angle_alpha   90.00
_cell.angle_beta   90.00
_cell.angle_gamma   90.00
#
_symmetry.space_group_name_H-M   'P 1'
#
loop_
_entity.id
_entity.type
_entity.pdbx_description
1 polymer ?
#
loop_
_entity_poly.entity_id
_entity_poly.type
_entity_poly.pdbx_seq_one_letter_code
_entity_poly.pdbx_strand_id
1 'polypeptide(L)'
;MTHLIPPQSPDHWLSAAFTSNTATSGGVIKRRISDIDRIVGRDRFLGEVRARGFQAVENGDNLIVFCNAQPVRLAAPRAGVTAH
;
A
#
# COMPACT_ATOMS: atom_id res chain seq x y z
N MET A 1 -25.51 5.53 15.57
CA MET A 1 -24.31 5.78 16.41
C MET A 1 -23.10 5.66 15.52
N THR A 2 -22.54 6.78 15.07
CA THR A 2 -21.28 6.77 14.33
C THR A 2 -20.19 6.39 15.31
N HIS A 3 -19.62 5.19 15.16
CA HIS A 3 -18.51 4.75 15.99
C HIS A 3 -17.32 5.69 15.71
N LEU A 4 -17.09 6.63 16.62
CA LEU A 4 -15.89 7.47 16.64
C LEU A 4 -14.72 6.53 16.95
N ILE A 5 -14.13 5.95 15.91
CA ILE A 5 -12.84 5.26 16.02
C ILE A 5 -11.87 6.36 16.50
N PRO A 6 -11.22 6.21 17.67
CA PRO A 6 -10.25 7.19 18.12
C PRO A 6 -9.20 7.38 17.02
N PRO A 7 -8.68 8.60 16.80
CA PRO A 7 -7.68 8.83 15.77
C PRO A 7 -6.49 7.91 16.06
N GLN A 8 -6.35 6.85 15.28
CA GLN A 8 -5.18 5.99 15.30
C GLN A 8 -3.95 6.86 15.05
N SER A 9 -2.93 6.71 15.89
CA SER A 9 -1.67 7.42 15.65
C SER A 9 -1.11 7.01 14.29
N PRO A 10 -0.39 7.91 13.59
CA PRO A 10 0.27 7.59 12.33
C PRO A 10 1.15 6.32 12.43
N ASP A 11 1.85 6.17 13.54
CA ASP A 11 2.70 5.01 13.85
C ASP A 11 1.90 3.71 13.97
N HIS A 12 0.78 3.74 14.70
CA HIS A 12 -0.07 2.56 14.84
C HIS A 12 -0.70 2.16 13.51
N TRP A 13 -1.14 3.12 12.71
CA TRP A 13 -1.68 2.86 11.37
C TRP A 13 -0.64 2.22 10.45
N LEU A 14 0.58 2.77 10.44
CA LEU A 14 1.69 2.25 9.65
C LEU A 14 2.06 0.84 10.11
N SER A 15 2.23 0.63 11.41
CA SER A 15 2.54 -0.67 11.99
C SER A 15 1.46 -1.69 11.62
N ALA A 16 0.19 -1.37 11.85
CA ALA A 16 -0.93 -2.27 11.58
C ALA A 16 -1.02 -2.68 10.10
N ALA A 17 -0.60 -1.81 9.16
CA ALA A 17 -0.53 -2.18 7.75
C ALA A 17 0.47 -3.32 7.50
N PHE A 18 1.66 -3.25 8.10
CA PHE A 18 2.77 -4.17 7.84
C PHE A 18 2.88 -5.34 8.83
N THR A 19 2.16 -5.32 9.94
CA THR A 19 2.07 -6.45 10.90
C THR A 19 0.79 -7.29 10.72
N SER A 20 -0.03 -6.97 9.72
CA SER A 20 -1.19 -7.79 9.36
C SER A 20 -0.77 -9.18 8.89
N ASN A 21 -1.62 -10.20 9.10
CA ASN A 21 -1.37 -11.57 8.63
C ASN A 21 -1.07 -11.57 7.11
N THR A 22 -1.86 -10.84 6.32
CA THR A 22 -1.65 -10.68 4.87
C THR A 22 -0.24 -10.17 4.54
N ALA A 23 0.26 -9.17 5.28
CA ALA A 23 1.60 -8.64 5.04
C ALA A 23 2.68 -9.64 5.47
N THR A 24 2.53 -10.29 6.62
CA THR A 24 3.53 -11.25 7.14
C THR A 24 3.60 -12.54 6.34
N SER A 25 2.50 -12.94 5.69
CA SER A 25 2.42 -14.16 4.88
C SER A 25 2.79 -13.94 3.40
N GLY A 26 3.35 -12.78 3.04
CA GLY A 26 3.81 -12.53 1.67
C GLY A 26 2.73 -12.05 0.70
N GLY A 27 1.56 -11.68 1.21
CA GLY A 27 0.39 -11.29 0.42
C GLY A 27 0.46 -9.87 -0.15
N VAL A 28 -0.72 -9.33 -0.47
CA VAL A 28 -0.86 -7.99 -1.06
C VAL A 28 -1.75 -7.14 -0.18
N ILE A 29 -1.29 -5.94 0.17
CA ILE A 29 -2.09 -4.95 0.88
C ILE A 29 -2.48 -3.80 -0.07
N LYS A 30 -3.69 -3.27 0.09
CA LYS A 30 -4.21 -2.14 -0.67
C LYS A 30 -4.53 -0.98 0.27
N ARG A 31 -4.06 0.22 -0.06
CA ARG A 31 -4.34 1.45 0.69
C ARG A 31 -4.71 2.60 -0.24
N ARG A 32 -5.65 3.45 0.18
CA ARG A 32 -5.95 4.68 -0.54
C ARG A 32 -4.81 5.66 -0.37
N ILE A 33 -4.39 6.30 -1.47
CA ILE A 33 -3.32 7.30 -1.48
C ILE A 33 -3.70 8.48 -0.57
N SER A 34 -4.95 8.95 -0.65
CA SER A 34 -5.44 10.04 0.20
C SER A 34 -5.38 9.74 1.70
N ASP A 35 -5.57 8.49 2.10
CA ASP A 35 -5.42 8.09 3.51
C ASP A 35 -3.94 8.02 3.91
N ILE A 36 -3.06 7.54 3.02
CA ILE A 36 -1.61 7.54 3.26
C ILE A 36 -1.13 8.97 3.47
N ASP A 37 -1.45 9.87 2.54
CA ASP A 37 -1.03 11.28 2.60
C ASP A 37 -1.52 11.97 3.86
N ARG A 38 -2.79 11.77 4.22
CA ARG A 38 -3.40 12.40 5.40
C ARG A 38 -2.90 11.86 6.73
N ILE A 39 -2.61 10.56 6.82
CA ILE A 39 -2.33 9.89 8.10
C ILE A 39 -0.83 9.87 8.41
N VAL A 40 0.00 9.42 7.47
CA VAL A 40 1.43 9.13 7.73
C VAL A 40 2.38 9.89 6.81
N GLY A 41 1.87 10.40 5.69
CA GLY A 41 2.66 11.00 4.63
C GLY A 41 3.25 9.94 3.69
N ARG A 42 3.20 10.22 2.40
CA ARG A 42 3.61 9.29 1.36
C ARG A 42 5.07 8.86 1.42
N ASP A 43 5.99 9.80 1.66
CA ASP A 43 7.41 9.47 1.72
C ASP A 43 7.71 8.47 2.84
N ARG A 44 7.13 8.71 4.02
CA ARG A 44 7.27 7.82 5.18
C ARG A 44 6.72 6.42 4.88
N PHE A 45 5.54 6.33 4.26
CA PHE A 45 4.97 5.03 3.90
C PHE A 45 5.84 4.28 2.88
N LEU A 46 6.31 4.96 1.82
CA LEU A 46 7.17 4.35 0.81
C LEU A 46 8.56 4.01 1.36
N GLY A 47 9.05 4.77 2.34
CA GLY A 47 10.27 4.46 3.09
C GLY A 47 10.16 3.10 3.78
N GLU A 48 9.03 2.83 4.44
CA GLU A 48 8.76 1.57 5.10
C GLU A 48 8.63 0.40 4.12
N VAL A 49 7.98 0.61 2.97
CA VAL A 49 7.93 -0.37 1.87
C VAL A 49 9.33 -0.76 1.42
N ARG A 50 10.19 0.25 1.16
CA ARG A 50 11.59 0.02 0.73
C ARG A 50 12.41 -0.69 1.80
N ALA A 51 12.29 -0.28 3.06
CA ALA A 51 13.03 -0.87 4.18
C ALA A 51 12.74 -2.37 4.35
N ARG A 52 11.53 -2.81 3.99
CA ARG A 52 11.10 -4.21 4.06
C ARG A 52 11.45 -5.04 2.81
N GLY A 53 12.05 -4.42 1.79
CA GLY A 53 12.34 -5.08 0.50
C GLY A 53 11.08 -5.38 -0.32
N PHE A 54 9.98 -4.66 -0.06
CA PHE A 54 8.71 -4.81 -0.76
C PHE A 54 8.65 -3.91 -2.00
N GLN A 55 7.69 -4.18 -2.87
CA GLN A 55 7.38 -3.34 -4.03
C GLN A 55 5.96 -2.78 -3.91
N ALA A 56 5.77 -1.53 -4.34
CA ALA A 56 4.45 -0.91 -4.41
C ALA A 56 4.19 -0.35 -5.81
N VAL A 57 2.94 -0.43 -6.24
CA VAL A 57 2.45 0.17 -7.48
C VAL A 57 1.23 1.03 -7.21
N GLU A 58 1.03 2.03 -8.04
CA GLU A 58 -0.17 2.87 -8.01
C GLU A 58 -1.18 2.39 -9.06
N ASN A 59 -2.45 2.37 -8.67
CA ASN A 59 -3.55 2.05 -9.56
C ASN A 59 -4.79 2.89 -9.19
N GLY A 60 -5.00 3.98 -9.93
CA GLY A 60 -5.96 5.01 -9.56
C GLY A 60 -5.63 5.59 -8.19
N ASP A 61 -6.64 5.70 -7.32
CA ASP A 61 -6.47 6.25 -5.96
C ASP A 61 -5.84 5.28 -4.95
N ASN A 62 -5.31 4.14 -5.42
CA ASN A 62 -4.80 3.10 -4.54
C ASN A 62 -3.31 2.89 -4.74
N LEU A 63 -2.61 2.71 -3.63
CA LEU A 63 -1.31 2.10 -3.57
C LEU A 63 -1.49 0.60 -3.25
N ILE A 64 -0.94 -0.26 -4.10
CA ILE A 64 -0.93 -1.72 -3.95
C ILE A 64 0.49 -2.13 -3.57
N VAL A 65 0.67 -2.73 -2.39
CA VAL A 65 1.97 -3.19 -1.91
C VAL A 65 2.03 -4.70 -1.95
N PHE A 66 3.04 -5.24 -2.61
CA PHE A 66 3.38 -6.66 -2.63
C PHE A 66 4.36 -6.93 -1.49
N CYS A 67 3.91 -7.64 -0.45
CA CYS A 67 4.65 -7.85 0.78
C CYS A 67 5.66 -9.01 0.68
N ASN A 68 6.39 -9.09 -0.43
CA ASN A 68 7.42 -10.08 -0.69
C ASN A 68 8.50 -9.49 -1.61
N ALA A 69 9.57 -10.26 -1.85
CA ALA A 69 10.70 -9.85 -2.69
C ALA A 69 10.59 -10.32 -4.16
N GLN A 70 9.43 -10.82 -4.60
CA GLN A 70 9.24 -11.26 -5.97
C GLN A 70 9.04 -10.06 -6.91
N PRO A 71 9.56 -10.11 -8.15
CA PRO A 71 9.42 -9.01 -9.09
C PRO A 71 7.96 -8.82 -9.53
N VAL A 72 7.49 -7.57 -9.52
CA VAL A 72 6.20 -7.20 -10.11
C VAL A 72 6.29 -7.19 -11.63
N ARG A 73 5.39 -7.94 -12.30
CA ARG A 73 5.26 -7.98 -13.77
C ARG A 73 3.81 -7.75 -14.18
N LEU A 74 3.59 -7.01 -15.27
CA LEU A 74 2.27 -6.87 -15.88
C LEU A 74 1.93 -8.15 -16.64
N ALA A 75 0.93 -8.90 -16.16
CA ALA A 75 0.54 -10.18 -16.77
C ALA A 75 -0.32 -10.01 -18.04
N ALA A 76 -1.11 -8.94 -18.13
CA ALA A 76 -1.95 -8.63 -19.29
C ALA A 76 -2.13 -7.11 -19.44
N PRO A 77 -1.95 -6.53 -20.65
CA PRO A 77 -2.24 -5.13 -20.90
C PRO A 77 -3.75 -4.86 -20.99
N ARG A 78 -4.14 -3.61 -20.76
CA ARG A 78 -5.52 -3.16 -21.02
C ARG A 78 -5.78 -3.20 -22.53
N ALA A 79 -6.89 -3.78 -22.96
CA ALA A 79 -7.29 -3.75 -24.37
C ALA A 79 -7.47 -2.29 -24.84
N GLY A 80 -6.79 -1.91 -25.93
CA GLY A 80 -7.03 -0.65 -26.64
C GLY A 80 -6.32 0.61 -26.12
N VAL A 81 -5.13 0.51 -25.52
CA VAL A 81 -4.21 1.66 -25.45
C VAL A 81 -3.19 1.51 -26.58
N THR A 82 -3.50 2.05 -27.75
CA THR A 82 -2.48 2.38 -28.74
C THR A 82 -1.59 3.45 -28.10
N ALA A 83 -0.34 3.10 -27.80
CA ALA A 83 0.68 4.09 -27.52
C ALA A 83 0.80 4.98 -28.76
N HIS A 84 0.52 6.26 -28.61
CA HIS A 84 0.92 7.28 -29.58
C HIS A 84 2.34 7.73 -29.27
#